data_AF-A0AAE3W9V8-F1
#
_entry.id   AF-A0AAE3W9V8-F1
#
_cell.length_a   1.000
_cell.length_b   1.000
_cell.length_c   1.000
_cell.angle_alpha   90.00
_cell.angle_beta   90.00
_cell.angle_gamma   90.00
#
_symmetry.space_group_name_H-M   'P 1'
#
loop_
_entity.id
_entity.type
_entity.pdbx_description
1 polymer ?
#
loop_
_entity_poly.entity_id
_entity_poly.type
_entity_poly.pdbx_seq_one_letter_code
_entity_poly.pdbx_strand_id
1 'polypeptide(L)'
;MPAVKPLSTLLTGLFLVLSPYEVSALEQFHCSVENFIGFSDDENFKRKNRRKTFTLQIENNEIMAFVKSKDFRDYENRYAITAKNKLVTIAISDSVTSLDALVIPPRPRRTIRRKGYFNATVATQSNHYLNTWLLRCTE
;
A
#
# COMPACT_ATOMS: atom_id res chain seq x y z
N MET A 1 60.16 -26.81 43.02
CA MET A 1 59.07 -27.65 42.45
C MET A 1 58.13 -27.99 43.59
N PRO A 2 56.77 -27.89 43.52
CA PRO A 2 55.82 -27.51 42.44
C PRO A 2 55.12 -26.15 42.77
N ALA A 3 54.12 -25.56 42.10
CA ALA A 3 53.46 -25.69 40.81
C ALA A 3 52.92 -24.30 40.44
N VAL A 4 53.02 -23.94 39.16
CA VAL A 4 52.40 -22.75 38.55
C VAL A 4 50.89 -23.00 38.41
N LYS A 5 50.06 -21.98 38.66
CA LYS A 5 48.72 -21.88 38.05
C LYS A 5 48.60 -20.53 37.33
N PRO A 6 48.30 -20.50 36.03
CA PRO A 6 48.00 -19.27 35.32
C PRO A 6 46.54 -18.90 35.59
N LEU A 7 46.31 -17.63 35.93
CA LEU A 7 44.97 -17.05 35.97
C LEU A 7 44.54 -16.78 34.52
N SER A 8 43.70 -17.65 33.99
CA SER A 8 43.12 -17.50 32.65
C SER A 8 42.02 -16.45 32.71
N THR A 9 42.32 -15.25 32.24
CA THR A 9 41.35 -14.15 32.07
C THR A 9 40.37 -14.55 30.97
N LEU A 10 39.17 -14.99 31.35
CA LEU A 10 38.05 -15.20 30.43
C LEU A 10 37.69 -13.86 29.77
N LEU A 11 38.08 -13.70 28.51
CA LEU A 11 37.52 -12.71 27.61
C LEU A 11 36.13 -13.19 27.19
N THR A 12 35.10 -12.84 27.95
CA THR A 12 33.72 -13.06 27.53
C THR A 12 33.38 -12.03 26.45
N GLY A 13 33.63 -12.41 25.20
CA GLY A 13 33.24 -11.64 24.02
C GLY A 13 31.72 -11.55 23.94
N LEU A 14 31.19 -10.36 24.21
CA LEU A 14 29.80 -9.99 23.98
C LEU A 14 29.56 -9.91 22.46
N PHE A 15 29.20 -11.04 21.84
CA PHE A 15 28.66 -11.07 20.49
C PHE A 15 27.27 -10.41 20.52
N LEU A 16 27.23 -9.10 20.27
CA LEU A 16 26.02 -8.38 19.90
C LEU A 16 25.51 -8.97 18.57
N VAL A 17 24.55 -9.88 18.67
CA VAL A 17 23.77 -10.39 17.53
C VAL A 17 22.93 -9.22 17.02
N LEU A 18 23.50 -8.45 16.10
CA LEU A 18 22.76 -7.53 15.24
C LEU A 18 21.86 -8.39 14.36
N SER A 19 20.65 -8.68 14.86
CA SER A 19 19.58 -9.23 14.03
C SER A 19 19.40 -8.30 12.84
N PRO A 20 19.52 -8.78 11.59
CA PRO A 20 19.16 -7.98 10.43
C PRO A 20 17.67 -7.73 10.53
N TYR A 21 17.28 -6.56 11.03
CA TYR A 21 15.93 -6.07 10.81
C TYR A 21 15.80 -5.93 9.30
N GLU A 22 15.04 -6.83 8.68
CA GLU A 22 14.60 -6.64 7.31
C GLU A 22 13.74 -5.37 7.31
N VAL A 23 14.39 -4.24 7.01
CA VAL A 23 13.70 -2.98 6.77
C VAL A 23 12.89 -3.20 5.50
N SER A 24 11.63 -3.61 5.67
CA SER A 24 10.68 -3.68 4.58
C SER A 24 10.61 -2.29 3.96
N ALA A 25 11.11 -2.15 2.75
CA ALA A 25 11.13 -0.88 2.05
C ALA A 25 9.69 -0.46 1.77
N LEU A 26 9.20 0.55 2.48
CA LEU A 26 7.92 1.19 2.22
C LEU A 26 7.91 1.70 0.77
N GLU A 27 7.06 1.15 -0.08
CA GLU A 27 6.91 1.63 -1.46
C GLU A 27 5.79 2.66 -1.51
N GLN A 28 6.10 3.90 -1.88
CA GLN A 28 5.12 4.96 -2.05
C GLN A 28 4.88 5.26 -3.53
N PHE A 29 3.62 5.49 -3.89
CA PHE A 29 3.19 5.84 -5.25
C PHE A 29 2.14 6.94 -5.22
N HIS A 30 2.24 7.87 -6.18
CA HIS A 30 1.28 8.95 -6.36
C HIS A 30 0.36 8.64 -7.53
N CYS A 31 -0.95 8.68 -7.31
CA CYS A 31 -1.94 8.33 -8.30
C CYS A 31 -2.98 9.43 -8.54
N SER A 32 -3.33 9.61 -9.81
CA SER A 32 -4.47 10.41 -10.25
C SER A 32 -5.59 9.52 -10.76
N VAL A 33 -6.83 10.01 -10.67
CA VAL A 33 -7.99 9.30 -11.23
C VAL A 33 -8.01 9.50 -12.74
N GLU A 34 -7.79 8.42 -13.49
CA GLU A 34 -7.91 8.40 -14.96
C GLU A 34 -9.37 8.27 -15.38
N ASN A 35 -10.13 7.42 -14.68
CA ASN A 35 -11.56 7.27 -14.90
C ASN A 35 -12.33 6.98 -13.61
N PHE A 36 -13.60 7.34 -13.60
CA PHE A 36 -14.52 7.10 -12.49
C PHE A 36 -15.82 6.53 -13.02
N ILE A 37 -16.26 5.42 -12.44
CA ILE A 37 -17.54 4.77 -12.68
C ILE A 37 -18.25 4.73 -11.34
N GLY A 38 -19.40 5.39 -11.23
CA GLY A 38 -20.15 5.45 -9.98
C GLY A 38 -21.64 5.26 -10.19
N PHE A 39 -22.36 5.10 -9.11
CA PHE A 39 -23.81 4.88 -9.08
C PHE A 39 -24.65 6.09 -9.55
N SER A 40 -24.07 7.29 -9.54
CA SER A 40 -24.80 8.54 -9.80
C SER A 40 -24.57 9.02 -11.24
N ASP A 41 -25.65 9.49 -11.89
CA ASP A 41 -25.60 10.15 -13.20
C ASP A 41 -25.26 11.65 -13.13
N ASP A 42 -25.08 12.20 -11.93
CA ASP A 42 -24.66 13.61 -11.76
C ASP A 42 -23.22 13.81 -12.28
N GLU A 43 -23.09 14.47 -13.43
CA GLU A 43 -21.81 14.80 -14.05
C GLU A 43 -20.92 15.68 -13.18
N ASN A 44 -21.49 16.54 -12.33
CA ASN A 44 -20.71 17.31 -11.37
C ASN A 44 -20.11 16.40 -10.28
N PHE A 45 -20.89 15.43 -9.78
CA PHE A 45 -20.38 14.42 -8.84
C PHE A 45 -19.27 13.57 -9.48
N LYS A 46 -19.45 13.10 -10.72
CA LYS A 46 -18.42 12.36 -11.47
C LYS A 46 -17.16 13.20 -11.67
N ARG A 47 -17.30 14.46 -12.09
CA ARG A 47 -16.19 15.41 -12.26
C ARG A 47 -15.42 15.64 -10.96
N LYS A 48 -16.11 15.84 -9.84
CA LYS A 48 -15.49 15.98 -8.52
C LYS A 48 -14.68 14.73 -8.14
N ASN A 49 -15.21 13.54 -8.42
CA ASN A 49 -14.50 12.27 -8.15
C ASN A 49 -13.23 12.11 -9.02
N ARG A 50 -13.26 12.54 -10.28
CA ARG A 50 -12.07 12.55 -11.15
C ARG A 50 -10.96 13.50 -10.70
N ARG A 51 -11.26 14.47 -9.83
CA ARG A 51 -10.28 15.40 -9.25
C ARG A 51 -9.63 14.91 -7.96
N LYS A 52 -10.00 13.72 -7.48
CA LYS A 52 -9.33 13.09 -6.33
C LYS A 52 -7.91 12.68 -6.70
N THR A 53 -7.02 12.68 -5.72
CA THR A 53 -5.70 12.07 -5.81
C THR A 53 -5.52 11.05 -4.70
N PHE A 54 -4.69 10.04 -4.97
CA PHE A 54 -4.41 8.95 -4.06
C PHE A 54 -2.90 8.89 -3.87
N THR A 55 -2.44 8.73 -2.63
CA THR A 55 -1.07 8.29 -2.36
C THR A 55 -1.16 6.90 -1.78
N LEU A 56 -0.58 5.92 -2.48
CA LEU A 56 -0.55 4.53 -2.04
C LEU A 56 0.79 4.25 -1.36
N GLN A 57 0.75 3.74 -0.15
CA GLN A 57 1.91 3.21 0.56
C GLN A 57 1.73 1.71 0.70
N ILE A 58 2.61 0.95 0.06
CA ILE A 58 2.55 -0.50 -0.02
C ILE A 58 3.60 -1.09 0.92
N GLU A 59 3.12 -1.92 1.84
CA GLU A 59 3.91 -2.73 2.74
C GLU A 59 3.74 -4.22 2.41
N ASN A 60 4.35 -5.11 3.20
CA ASN A 60 4.34 -6.55 2.93
C ASN A 60 2.92 -7.14 2.88
N ASN A 61 2.05 -6.71 3.80
CA ASN A 61 0.72 -7.30 4.01
C ASN A 61 -0.42 -6.27 3.96
N GLU A 62 -0.10 -5.00 3.74
CA GLU A 62 -1.07 -3.90 3.79
C GLU A 62 -0.78 -2.89 2.68
N ILE A 63 -1.82 -2.21 2.24
CA ILE A 63 -1.72 -1.00 1.43
C ILE A 63 -2.48 0.11 2.15
N MET A 64 -1.80 1.20 2.48
CA MET A 64 -2.44 2.42 2.97
C MET A 64 -2.71 3.36 1.79
N ALA A 65 -3.93 3.86 1.67
CA ALA A 65 -4.33 4.84 0.66
C ALA A 65 -4.73 6.16 1.32
N PHE A 66 -3.97 7.21 1.06
CA PHE A 66 -4.29 8.57 1.48
C PHE A 66 -5.00 9.28 0.34
N VAL A 67 -6.28 9.60 0.53
CA VAL A 67 -7.13 10.20 -0.49
C VAL A 67 -7.27 11.69 -0.21
N LYS A 68 -6.88 12.51 -1.18
CA LYS A 68 -7.04 13.97 -1.14
C LYS A 68 -8.07 14.45 -2.14
N SER A 69 -8.87 15.44 -1.74
CA SER A 69 -9.84 16.08 -2.61
C SER A 69 -10.13 17.52 -2.19
N LYS A 70 -10.31 18.40 -3.18
CA LYS A 70 -10.83 19.75 -2.93
C LYS A 70 -12.35 19.79 -2.73
N ASP A 71 -13.04 18.71 -3.13
CA ASP A 71 -14.51 18.67 -3.22
C ASP A 71 -15.16 17.75 -2.17
N PHE A 72 -14.36 16.92 -1.53
CA PHE A 72 -14.77 15.94 -0.54
C PHE A 72 -13.77 15.97 0.61
N ARG A 73 -14.17 15.41 1.77
CA ARG A 73 -13.27 15.25 2.89
C ARG A 73 -12.10 14.32 2.52
N ASP A 74 -10.90 14.71 2.91
CA ASP A 74 -9.71 13.83 2.85
C ASP A 74 -9.88 12.67 3.84
N TYR A 75 -9.36 11.51 3.47
CA TYR A 75 -9.40 10.34 4.34
C TYR A 75 -8.24 9.39 4.07
N GLU A 76 -7.96 8.52 5.04
CA GLU A 76 -7.05 7.40 4.94
C GLU A 76 -7.87 6.11 4.93
N ASN A 77 -7.47 5.15 4.11
CA ASN A 77 -8.02 3.80 4.16
C ASN A 77 -6.90 2.76 4.14
N ARG A 78 -7.12 1.66 4.85
CA ARG A 78 -6.15 0.60 5.11
C ARG A 78 -6.66 -0.71 4.53
N TYR A 79 -5.93 -1.28 3.58
CA TYR A 79 -6.32 -2.49 2.87
C TYR A 79 -5.40 -3.64 3.24
N ALA A 80 -5.93 -4.72 3.80
CA ALA A 80 -5.17 -5.94 4.01
C ALA A 80 -4.99 -6.66 2.66
N ILE A 81 -3.76 -7.07 2.33
CA ILE A 81 -3.50 -7.84 1.11
C ILE A 81 -4.03 -9.27 1.31
N THR A 82 -5.11 -9.60 0.60
CA THR A 82 -5.78 -10.91 0.72
C THR A 82 -5.32 -11.91 -0.33
N ALA A 83 -4.84 -11.44 -1.49
CA ALA A 83 -4.30 -12.30 -2.52
C ALA A 83 -3.15 -11.62 -3.27
N LYS A 84 -2.07 -12.36 -3.50
CA LYS A 84 -0.93 -11.94 -4.33
C LYS A 84 -0.57 -13.06 -5.28
N ASN A 85 -0.79 -12.84 -6.58
CA ASN A 85 -0.48 -13.82 -7.62
C ASN A 85 0.36 -13.20 -8.74
N LYS A 86 0.63 -13.96 -9.82
CA LYS A 86 1.49 -13.48 -10.92
C LYS A 86 0.85 -12.40 -11.79
N LEU A 87 -0.46 -12.17 -11.68
CA LEU A 87 -1.23 -11.24 -12.49
C LEU A 87 -1.58 -9.97 -11.72
N VAL A 88 -1.99 -10.10 -10.45
CA VAL A 88 -2.50 -9.02 -9.61
C VAL A 88 -2.19 -9.23 -8.13
N THR A 89 -2.15 -8.13 -7.40
CA THR A 89 -2.33 -8.09 -5.94
C THR A 89 -3.71 -7.50 -5.66
N ILE A 90 -4.47 -8.17 -4.79
CA ILE A 90 -5.79 -7.73 -4.33
C ILE A 90 -5.67 -7.47 -2.83
N ALA A 91 -6.11 -6.29 -2.42
CA ALA A 91 -6.20 -5.88 -1.03
C ALA A 91 -7.63 -5.44 -0.72
N ILE A 92 -8.11 -5.75 0.49
CA ILE A 92 -9.49 -5.50 0.91
C ILE A 92 -9.44 -4.70 2.21
N SER A 93 -10.27 -3.66 2.30
CA SER A 93 -10.61 -2.98 3.54
C SER A 93 -12.06 -3.31 3.84
N ASP A 94 -12.31 -3.80 5.05
CA ASP A 94 -13.67 -3.98 5.57
C ASP A 94 -13.91 -2.91 6.64
N SER A 95 -14.95 -2.12 6.44
CA SER A 95 -15.42 -1.13 7.40
C SER A 95 -16.86 -1.41 7.73
N VAL A 96 -17.35 -0.84 8.84
CA VAL A 96 -18.75 -0.98 9.25
C VAL A 96 -19.75 -0.52 8.18
N THR A 97 -19.31 0.34 7.26
CA THR A 97 -20.19 1.00 6.28
C THR A 97 -19.94 0.61 4.83
N SER A 98 -18.82 -0.06 4.52
CA SER A 98 -18.46 -0.42 3.15
C SER A 98 -17.40 -1.52 3.11
N LEU A 99 -17.44 -2.26 2.00
CA LEU A 99 -16.38 -3.14 1.55
C LEU A 99 -15.61 -2.44 0.43
N ASP A 100 -14.30 -2.27 0.63
CA ASP A 100 -13.43 -1.67 -0.36
C ASP A 100 -12.41 -2.67 -0.88
N ALA A 101 -12.18 -2.69 -2.19
CA ALA A 101 -11.17 -3.50 -2.85
C ALA A 101 -10.19 -2.61 -3.61
N LEU A 102 -8.89 -2.86 -3.44
CA LEU A 102 -7.80 -2.23 -4.18
C LEU A 102 -7.05 -3.31 -4.96
N VAL A 103 -6.98 -3.15 -6.28
CA VAL A 103 -6.28 -4.04 -7.20
C VAL A 103 -5.12 -3.30 -7.83
N ILE A 104 -3.92 -3.87 -7.74
CA ILE A 104 -2.67 -3.34 -8.31
C ILE A 104 -1.91 -4.46 -9.04
N PRO A 105 -0.96 -4.15 -9.94
CA PRO A 105 -0.05 -5.17 -10.46
C PRO A 105 0.83 -5.74 -9.34
N PRO A 106 1.31 -6.99 -9.48
CA PRO A 106 2.05 -7.68 -8.42
C PRO A 106 3.47 -7.15 -8.20
N ARG A 107 3.97 -6.34 -9.13
CA ARG A 107 5.28 -5.69 -9.07
C ARG A 107 5.18 -4.23 -9.58
N PRO A 108 4.66 -3.30 -8.76
CA PRO A 108 4.42 -1.92 -9.17
C PRO A 108 5.68 -1.21 -9.69
N ARG A 109 6.79 -1.22 -8.93
CA ARG A 109 8.07 -0.63 -9.37
C ARG A 109 8.59 -1.18 -10.69
N ARG A 110 8.53 -2.51 -10.88
CA ARG A 110 8.92 -3.14 -12.16
C ARG A 110 8.02 -2.68 -13.31
N THR A 111 6.75 -2.46 -13.04
CA THR A 111 5.78 -1.97 -14.04
C THR A 111 6.08 -0.53 -14.42
N ILE A 112 6.34 0.35 -13.45
CA ILE A 112 6.76 1.73 -13.68
C ILE A 112 8.06 1.79 -14.48
N ARG A 113 9.11 1.06 -14.08
CA ARG A 113 10.38 1.03 -14.84
C ARG A 113 10.21 0.68 -16.32
N ARG A 114 9.19 -0.12 -16.65
CA ARG A 114 8.88 -0.53 -18.03
C ARG A 114 7.96 0.45 -18.77
N LYS A 115 6.98 1.04 -18.09
CA LYS A 115 5.87 1.80 -18.72
C LYS A 115 5.81 3.29 -18.34
N GLY A 116 6.58 3.72 -17.35
CA GLY A 116 6.50 5.04 -16.71
C GLY A 116 5.38 5.17 -15.67
N TYR A 117 4.47 4.20 -15.58
CA TYR A 117 3.34 4.21 -14.64
C TYR A 117 2.81 2.78 -14.44
N PHE A 118 1.93 2.60 -13.47
CA PHE A 118 1.02 1.45 -13.41
C PHE A 118 -0.42 1.89 -13.18
N ASN A 119 -1.37 1.00 -13.50
CA ASN A 119 -2.79 1.25 -13.23
C ASN A 119 -3.22 0.49 -11.97
N ALA A 120 -4.02 1.14 -11.15
CA ALA A 120 -4.69 0.54 -10.01
C ALA A 120 -6.20 0.74 -10.12
N THR A 121 -6.96 -0.11 -9.43
CA THR A 121 -8.42 0.04 -9.35
C THR A 121 -8.83 0.01 -7.89
N VAL A 122 -9.51 1.06 -7.45
CA VAL A 122 -10.20 1.09 -6.15
C VAL A 122 -11.69 0.93 -6.42
N ALA A 123 -12.34 0.00 -5.77
CA ALA A 123 -13.79 -0.15 -5.77
C ALA A 123 -14.30 -0.09 -4.34
N THR A 124 -15.32 0.71 -4.09
CA THR A 124 -16.00 0.83 -2.80
C THR A 124 -17.45 0.46 -3.00
N GLN A 125 -17.91 -0.54 -2.26
CA GLN A 125 -19.30 -0.97 -2.20
C GLN A 125 -19.86 -0.71 -0.81
N SER A 126 -20.91 0.10 -0.73
CA SER A 126 -21.77 0.22 0.45
C SER A 126 -23.16 -0.34 0.15
N ASN A 127 -24.06 -0.28 1.12
CA ASN A 127 -25.47 -0.64 0.93
C ASN A 127 -26.21 0.25 -0.08
N HIS A 128 -25.69 1.45 -0.37
CA HIS A 128 -26.39 2.45 -1.17
C HIS A 128 -25.68 2.80 -2.48
N TYR A 129 -24.41 2.44 -2.62
CA TYR A 129 -23.64 2.81 -3.80
C TYR A 129 -22.49 1.85 -4.08
N LEU A 130 -22.12 1.79 -5.35
CA LEU A 130 -20.86 1.23 -5.83
C LEU A 130 -20.12 2.32 -6.59
N ASN A 131 -18.87 2.56 -6.21
CA ASN A 131 -17.99 3.53 -6.86
C ASN A 131 -16.65 2.87 -7.18
N THR A 132 -16.16 3.07 -8.40
CA THR A 132 -14.90 2.53 -8.89
C THR A 132 -14.05 3.65 -9.48
N TRP A 133 -12.81 3.76 -9.01
CA TRP A 133 -11.79 4.66 -9.52
C TRP A 133 -10.71 3.86 -10.22
N LEU A 134 -10.51 4.12 -11.51
CA LEU A 134 -9.33 3.69 -12.25
C LEU A 134 -8.24 4.74 -12.02
N LEU A 135 -7.14 4.32 -11.44
CA LEU A 135 -6.03 5.16 -11.05
C LEU A 135 -4.84 4.94 -11.98
N ARG A 136 -4.12 6.01 -12.27
CA ARG A 136 -2.80 5.98 -12.92
C ARG A 136 -1.76 6.43 -11.91
N CYS A 137 -0.83 5.54 -11.57
CA CYS A 137 0.14 5.69 -10.49
C CYS A 137 1.58 5.81 -11.01
N THR A 138 2.35 6.71 -10.40
CA THR A 138 3.80 6.90 -10.62
C THR A 138 4.56 6.77 -9.30
N GLU A 139 5.90 6.78 -9.36
CA GLU A 139 6.72 6.99 -8.16
C GLU A 139 6.46 8.37 -7.55
#